data_AF-A0A7X6ZRD3-F1
#
_entry.id   AF-A0A7X6ZRD3-F1
#
_cell.length_a   1.000
_cell.length_b   1.000
_cell.length_c   1.000
_cell.angle_alpha   90.00
_cell.angle_beta   90.00
_cell.angle_gamma   90.00
#
_symmetry.space_group_name_H-M   'P 1'
#
loop_
_entity.id
_entity.type
_entity.pdbx_description
1 polymer ?
#
loop_
_entity_poly.entity_id
_entity_poly.type
_entity_poly.pdbx_seq_one_letter_code
_entity_poly.pdbx_strand_id
1 'polypeptide(L)'
;MVMVSLTAVYSSAATVYVSGDYNETTVGWGISAFNTIQAGINAVEADGTVNVAAGTYEEILDVNKAGVTVKAVGEAVVTFATVANDKSVITISADGATFDGFEEQLKRSTRLSA
;
A
#
# COMPACT_ATOMS: atom_id res chain seq x y z
N MET A 1 -6.44 -42.18 -2.93
CA MET A 1 -6.39 -40.71 -2.97
C MET A 1 -6.02 -40.23 -1.58
N VAL A 2 -4.75 -39.98 -1.30
CA VAL A 2 -4.31 -39.43 -0.01
C VAL A 2 -4.66 -37.95 -0.04
N MET A 3 -5.57 -37.49 0.81
CA MET A 3 -5.76 -36.07 1.03
C MET A 3 -4.51 -35.57 1.75
N VAL A 4 -3.62 -34.92 1.00
CA VAL A 4 -2.54 -34.13 1.60
C VAL A 4 -3.24 -32.91 2.19
N SER A 5 -3.33 -32.85 3.51
CA SER A 5 -3.77 -31.64 4.21
C SER A 5 -2.72 -30.57 3.94
N LEU A 6 -3.01 -29.66 3.02
CA LEU A 6 -2.21 -28.47 2.80
C LEU A 6 -2.49 -27.56 3.99
N THR A 7 -1.68 -27.67 5.04
CA THR A 7 -1.59 -26.57 6.00
C THR A 7 -1.01 -25.41 5.23
N ALA A 8 -1.87 -24.53 4.70
CA ALA A 8 -1.43 -23.26 4.19
C ALA A 8 -0.81 -22.53 5.38
N VAL A 9 0.51 -22.61 5.51
CA VAL A 9 1.27 -21.66 6.29
C VAL A 9 1.08 -20.36 5.51
N TYR A 10 0.04 -19.61 5.83
CA TYR A 10 -0.11 -18.23 5.37
C TYR A 10 0.98 -17.44 6.07
N SER A 11 2.22 -17.60 5.58
CA SER A 11 3.34 -16.81 6.04
C SER A 11 3.03 -15.40 5.61
N SER A 12 2.72 -14.55 6.58
CA SER A 12 2.83 -13.11 6.40
C SER A 12 4.24 -12.84 5.85
N ALA A 13 4.35 -11.92 4.89
CA ALA A 13 5.63 -11.69 4.22
C ALA A 13 6.31 -10.45 4.79
N ALA A 14 7.61 -10.53 5.09
CA ALA A 14 8.42 -9.37 5.45
C ALA A 14 8.60 -8.39 4.27
N THR A 15 8.34 -8.82 3.04
CA THR A 15 8.35 -7.96 1.86
C THR A 15 7.19 -8.30 0.95
N VAL A 16 6.41 -7.28 0.57
CA VAL A 16 5.30 -7.39 -0.36
C VAL A 16 5.43 -6.37 -1.49
N TYR A 17 4.74 -6.63 -2.59
CA TYR A 17 4.76 -5.82 -3.80
C TYR A 17 3.34 -5.40 -4.18
N VAL A 18 3.20 -4.14 -4.57
CA VAL A 18 1.94 -3.54 -5.02
C VAL A 18 2.10 -3.04 -6.44
N SER A 19 1.19 -3.43 -7.32
CA SER A 19 1.05 -2.89 -8.68
C SER A 19 -0.39 -2.95 -9.11
N GLY A 20 -0.90 -1.88 -9.72
CA GLY A 20 -2.26 -1.83 -10.26
C GLY A 20 -2.57 -2.91 -11.30
N ASP A 21 -1.54 -3.50 -11.93
CA ASP A 21 -1.68 -4.57 -12.92
C ASP A 21 -1.77 -5.99 -12.31
N TYR A 22 -1.51 -6.13 -11.00
CA TYR A 22 -1.58 -7.44 -10.34
C TYR A 22 -3.03 -7.94 -10.21
N ASN A 23 -3.17 -9.25 -10.27
CA ASN A 23 -4.45 -9.97 -10.21
C ASN A 23 -4.24 -11.44 -9.78
N GLU A 24 -5.29 -12.24 -9.75
CA GLU A 24 -5.27 -13.64 -9.29
C GLU A 24 -4.30 -14.57 -10.03
N THR A 25 -3.86 -14.19 -11.23
CA THR A 25 -2.86 -14.95 -12.01
C THR A 25 -1.42 -14.55 -11.67
N THR A 26 -1.23 -13.51 -10.86
CA THR A 26 0.10 -13.03 -10.44
C THR A 26 0.70 -14.02 -9.45
N VAL A 27 1.97 -14.38 -9.66
CA VAL A 27 2.71 -15.22 -8.70
C VAL A 27 2.74 -14.53 -7.34
N GLY A 28 2.31 -15.23 -6.29
CA GLY A 28 2.25 -14.67 -4.93
C GLY A 28 1.03 -13.79 -4.66
N TRP A 29 0.02 -13.79 -5.55
CA TRP A 29 -1.22 -13.07 -5.34
C TRP A 29 -1.85 -13.38 -3.97
N GLY A 30 -2.22 -12.32 -3.25
CA GLY A 30 -2.86 -12.42 -1.93
C GLY A 30 -1.92 -12.82 -0.78
N ILE A 31 -0.63 -13.03 -1.06
CA ILE A 31 0.39 -13.36 -0.06
C ILE A 31 1.50 -12.32 -0.08
N SER A 32 2.15 -12.12 -1.24
CA SER A 32 3.26 -11.19 -1.43
C SER A 32 3.05 -10.20 -2.57
N ALA A 33 1.97 -10.34 -3.34
CA ALA A 33 1.61 -9.46 -4.45
C ALA A 33 0.15 -9.00 -4.33
N PHE A 34 -0.07 -7.69 -4.46
CA PHE A 34 -1.37 -7.04 -4.27
C PHE A 34 -1.58 -5.92 -5.31
N ASN A 35 -2.83 -5.58 -5.61
CA ASN A 35 -3.14 -4.47 -6.51
C ASN A 35 -3.52 -3.17 -5.80
N THR A 36 -3.60 -3.20 -4.46
CA THR A 36 -3.87 -2.03 -3.63
C THR A 36 -2.82 -1.90 -2.54
N ILE A 37 -2.51 -0.65 -2.18
CA ILE A 37 -1.51 -0.35 -1.15
C ILE A 37 -2.01 -0.83 0.22
N GLN A 38 -3.30 -0.61 0.53
CA GLN A 38 -3.85 -1.04 1.81
C GLN A 38 -3.82 -2.57 1.97
N ALA A 39 -4.02 -3.35 0.91
CA ALA A 39 -3.88 -4.80 1.00
C ALA A 39 -2.43 -5.23 1.30
N GLY A 40 -1.45 -4.55 0.69
CA GLY A 40 -0.03 -4.74 1.01
C GLY A 40 0.28 -4.44 2.48
N ILE A 41 -0.19 -3.30 3.02
CA ILE A 41 -0.04 -2.95 4.44
C ILE A 41 -0.69 -4.01 5.34
N ASN A 42 -1.89 -4.48 4.99
CA ASN A 42 -2.61 -5.49 5.76
C ASN A 42 -1.91 -6.85 5.77
N ALA A 43 -1.15 -7.18 4.72
CA ALA A 43 -0.47 -8.48 4.58
C ALA A 43 1.00 -8.49 5.04
N VAL A 44 1.69 -7.35 5.03
CA VAL A 44 3.11 -7.30 5.42
C VAL A 44 3.30 -7.55 6.93
N GLU A 45 4.39 -8.20 7.33
CA GLU A 45 4.76 -8.33 8.73
C GLU A 45 5.18 -6.99 9.36
N ALA A 46 5.17 -6.91 10.70
CA ALA A 46 5.83 -5.81 11.41
C ALA A 46 7.32 -5.73 11.00
N ASP A 47 7.88 -4.53 11.01
CA ASP A 47 9.24 -4.24 10.49
C ASP A 47 9.43 -4.57 8.99
N GLY A 48 8.37 -4.95 8.27
CA GLY A 48 8.42 -5.33 6.87
C GLY A 48 8.29 -4.16 5.90
N THR A 49 8.44 -4.46 4.61
CA THR A 49 8.43 -3.46 3.52
C THR A 49 7.32 -3.73 2.50
N VAL A 50 6.56 -2.68 2.17
CA VAL A 50 5.61 -2.64 1.05
C VAL A 50 6.26 -1.86 -0.09
N ASN A 51 6.62 -2.54 -1.18
CA ASN A 51 7.14 -1.90 -2.40
C ASN A 51 5.99 -1.59 -3.35
N VAL A 52 5.78 -0.31 -3.65
CA VAL A 52 4.67 0.15 -4.49
C VAL A 52 5.21 0.57 -5.85
N ALA A 53 4.85 -0.15 -6.90
CA ALA A 53 5.21 0.21 -8.27
C ALA A 53 4.56 1.54 -8.69
N ALA A 54 5.18 2.20 -9.67
CA ALA A 54 4.63 3.40 -10.29
C ALA A 54 3.16 3.22 -10.71
N GLY A 55 2.37 4.27 -10.53
CA GLY A 55 0.92 4.23 -10.77
C GLY A 55 0.13 5.17 -9.87
N THR A 56 -1.16 5.28 -10.15
CA THR A 56 -2.10 6.08 -9.37
C THR A 56 -2.97 5.16 -8.53
N TYR A 57 -2.96 5.37 -7.22
CA TYR A 57 -3.71 4.59 -6.25
C TYR A 57 -4.73 5.49 -5.56
N GLU A 58 -6.02 5.29 -5.86
CA GLU A 58 -7.12 6.04 -5.26
C GLU A 58 -7.59 5.33 -3.97
N GLU A 59 -6.91 5.62 -2.85
CA GLU A 59 -7.09 4.90 -1.59
C GLU A 59 -7.01 5.85 -0.38
N ILE A 60 -7.58 5.40 0.75
CA ILE A 60 -7.31 5.96 2.08
C ILE A 60 -6.44 4.94 2.80
N LEU A 61 -5.25 5.38 3.24
CA LEU A 61 -4.24 4.49 3.82
C LEU A 61 -4.20 4.63 5.34
N ASP A 62 -4.16 3.49 6.03
CA ASP A 62 -3.87 3.36 7.45
C ASP A 62 -2.65 2.46 7.64
N VAL A 63 -1.51 3.08 7.96
CA VAL A 63 -0.26 2.42 8.29
C VAL A 63 -0.20 2.23 9.81
N ASN A 64 -0.76 1.11 10.25
CA ASN A 64 -1.01 0.79 11.67
C ASN A 64 -0.17 -0.36 12.23
N LYS A 65 0.87 -0.78 11.49
CA LYS A 65 1.81 -1.82 11.92
C LYS A 65 3.17 -1.22 12.24
N ALA A 66 3.72 -1.61 13.38
CA ALA A 66 5.01 -1.11 13.85
C ALA A 66 6.14 -1.45 12.88
N GLY A 67 7.04 -0.47 12.66
CA GLY A 67 8.22 -0.62 11.81
C GLY A 67 7.96 -0.82 10.32
N VAL A 68 6.70 -0.83 9.86
CA VAL A 68 6.39 -1.04 8.44
C VAL A 68 6.86 0.14 7.61
N THR A 69 7.59 -0.18 6.54
CA THR A 69 8.00 0.79 5.53
C THR A 69 7.13 0.64 4.29
N VAL A 70 6.35 1.68 3.95
CA VAL A 70 5.67 1.78 2.66
C VAL A 70 6.51 2.65 1.74
N LYS A 71 7.00 2.07 0.64
CA LYS A 71 7.97 2.70 -0.24
C LYS A 71 7.53 2.63 -1.69
N ALA A 72 7.50 3.77 -2.36
CA ALA A 72 7.35 3.81 -3.81
C ALA A 72 8.64 3.36 -4.53
N VAL A 73 8.46 2.59 -5.60
CA VAL A 73 9.49 2.16 -6.53
C VAL A 73 9.12 2.73 -7.91
N GLY A 74 9.42 4.01 -8.09
CA GLY A 74 9.08 4.80 -9.28
C GLY A 74 8.05 5.90 -8.98
N GLU A 75 7.46 6.48 -10.03
CA GLU A 75 6.47 7.56 -9.95
C GLU A 75 5.11 7.02 -9.46
N ALA A 76 5.02 6.72 -8.16
CA ALA A 76 3.78 6.33 -7.52
C ALA A 76 3.09 7.53 -6.87
N VAL A 77 1.78 7.63 -7.10
CA VAL A 77 0.93 8.71 -6.61
C VAL A 77 -0.24 8.10 -5.85
N VAL A 78 -0.48 8.59 -4.63
CA VAL A 78 -1.72 8.31 -3.91
C VAL A 78 -2.67 9.48 -4.10
N THR A 79 -3.86 9.21 -4.64
CA THR A 79 -4.90 10.22 -4.86
C THR A 79 -6.09 10.01 -3.94
N PHE A 80 -6.85 11.08 -3.73
CA PHE A 80 -8.01 11.08 -2.85
C PHE A 80 -9.16 10.24 -3.44
N ALA A 81 -9.53 9.16 -2.75
CA ALA A 81 -10.84 8.55 -2.91
C ALA A 81 -11.88 9.45 -2.22
N THR A 82 -12.31 10.54 -2.88
CA THR A 82 -13.30 11.54 -2.40
C THR A 82 -13.47 11.56 -0.87
N VAL A 83 -12.47 12.08 -0.15
CA VAL A 83 -12.55 12.17 1.31
C VAL A 83 -13.41 13.37 1.70
N ALA A 84 -14.28 13.20 2.70
CA ALA A 84 -14.86 14.36 3.39
C ALA A 84 -13.72 15.27 3.89
N ASN A 85 -13.95 16.58 3.91
CA ASN A 85 -12.93 17.64 4.05
C ASN A 85 -12.00 17.54 5.30
N ASP A 86 -12.26 16.61 6.22
CA ASP A 86 -11.57 16.46 7.50
C ASP A 86 -10.79 15.13 7.64
N LYS A 87 -10.73 14.29 6.60
CA LYS A 87 -9.98 13.03 6.64
C LYS A 87 -8.60 13.18 5.98
N SER A 88 -7.56 12.79 6.72
CA SER A 88 -6.23 12.54 6.15
C SER A 88 -6.31 11.38 5.15
N VAL A 89 -5.67 11.53 3.99
CA VAL A 89 -5.53 10.46 2.98
C VAL A 89 -4.63 9.35 3.48
N ILE A 90 -3.61 9.72 4.25
CA ILE A 90 -2.63 8.80 4.82
C ILE A 90 -2.63 9.03 6.32
N THR A 91 -2.93 7.98 7.07
CA THR A 91 -2.80 7.93 8.52
C THR A 91 -1.64 7.01 8.85
N ILE A 92 -0.69 7.50 9.65
CA ILE A 92 0.41 6.71 10.19
C ILE A 92 0.23 6.71 11.70
N SER A 93 -0.14 5.56 12.25
CA SER A 93 -0.55 5.45 13.66
C SER A 93 0.38 4.57 14.49
N ALA A 94 1.25 3.78 13.84
CA ALA A 94 2.17 2.88 14.52
C ALA A 94 3.59 3.43 14.65
N ASP A 95 4.25 3.06 15.74
CA ASP A 95 5.63 3.46 16.03
C ASP A 95 6.60 2.93 14.97
N GLY A 96 7.48 3.81 14.50
CA GLY A 96 8.51 3.48 13.52
C GLY A 96 7.99 3.18 12.10
N ALA A 97 6.69 3.31 11.85
CA ALA A 97 6.15 3.20 10.51
C ALA A 97 6.58 4.40 9.64
N THR A 98 6.93 4.13 8.38
CA THR A 98 7.41 5.14 7.44
C THR A 98 6.68 5.07 6.11
N PHE A 99 6.47 6.23 5.48
CA PHE A 99 5.88 6.37 4.16
C PHE A 99 6.81 7.22 3.29
N ASP A 100 7.41 6.64 2.25
CA ASP A 100 8.56 7.23 1.54
C ASP A 100 8.48 7.05 0.01
N GLY A 101 9.07 8.00 -0.72
CA GLY A 101 9.29 7.94 -2.17
C GLY A 101 8.10 8.31 -3.06
N PHE A 102 6.95 8.69 -2.51
CA PHE A 102 5.77 9.06 -3.28
C PHE A 102 5.84 10.50 -3.80
N GLU A 103 5.29 10.74 -4.99
CA GLU A 103 5.19 12.09 -5.53
C GLU A 103 4.08 12.89 -4.84
N GLU A 104 4.39 14.13 -4.48
CA GLU A 104 3.42 15.06 -3.90
C GLU A 104 2.54 15.66 -5.01
N GLN A 105 1.24 15.38 -4.99
CA GLN A 105 0.26 16.08 -5.82
C GLN A 105 -0.02 17.48 -5.25
N LEU A 106 0.89 18.43 -5.44
CA LEU A 106 0.65 19.83 -5.12
C LEU A 106 -0.41 20.40 -6.07
N LYS A 107 -1.67 20.42 -5.61
CA LYS A 107 -2.73 21.18 -6.29
C LYS A 107 -2.47 22.67 -6.06
N ARG A 108 -1.65 23.30 -6.92
CA ARG A 108 -1.47 24.77 -6.91
C ARG A 108 -2.85 25.43 -7.07
N SER A 109 -3.39 25.94 -5.97
CA SER A 109 -4.59 26.76 -5.96
C SER A 109 -4.25 28.12 -6.57
N THR A 110 -4.46 28.27 -7.87
CA THR A 110 -4.37 29.59 -8.49
C THR A 110 -5.57 30.41 -8.01
N ARG A 111 -5.40 31.17 -6.91
CA ARG A 111 -6.31 32.27 -6.62
C ARG A 111 -6.08 33.32 -7.69
N LEU A 112 -6.87 33.29 -8.77
CA LEU A 112 -6.97 34.42 -9.66
C LEU A 112 -7.80 35.48 -8.92
N SER A 113 -7.14 36.47 -8.32
CA SER A 113 -7.83 37.67 -7.87
C SER A 113 -8.26 38.44 -9.10
N ALA A 114 -9.57 38.52 -9.33
CA ALA A 114 -10.19 39.57 -10.13
C ALA A 114 -10.63 40.70 -9.19
#